data_AF-A0A6I3SXC3-F1
#
_entry.id   AF-A0A6I3SXC3-F1
#
_cell.length_a   1.000
_cell.length_b   1.000
_cell.length_c   1.000
_cell.angle_alpha   90.00
_cell.angle_beta   90.00
_cell.angle_gamma   90.00
#
_symmetry.space_group_name_H-M   'P 1'
#
loop_
_entity.id
_entity.type
_entity.pdbx_description
1 polymer ?
#
loop_
_entity_poly.entity_id
_entity_poly.type
_entity_poly.pdbx_seq_one_letter_code
_entity_poly.pdbx_strand_id
1 'polypeptide(L)'
;MNGTPTLSLLRFALSALFALQLLALLRAPAAWQPAAIAITLAPGQSQPLGRRELAAVQAQADHVTVRRDGAGTWYVAMPDGVRPPVLGRATGENRMGSVAAHGLRSFQVGAVVLRLSEAHGQGIAFLHGARRWDYDGATLRRDGVAQPPCPGAALTARIAAAWNRAVPGALTLARGLTFGGNLHCGNRLGLEDVAAGTAQLARKDGALWLSAAPDAAVAVLADGADLRASSQPLADVRSLAIGA
;
A
#
# COMPACT_ATOMS: atom_id res chain seq x y z
N MET A 1 -46.27 -11.49 -33.14
CA MET A 1 -45.49 -12.51 -32.41
C MET A 1 -44.04 -12.45 -32.92
N ASN A 2 -43.25 -11.47 -32.46
CA ASN A 2 -41.85 -11.30 -32.90
C ASN A 2 -40.94 -11.38 -31.68
N GLY A 3 -40.60 -12.60 -31.29
CA GLY A 3 -39.72 -12.87 -30.15
C GLY A 3 -38.31 -13.26 -30.60
N THR A 4 -37.35 -12.45 -30.18
CA THR A 4 -36.07 -12.91 -29.61
C THR A 4 -34.99 -13.61 -30.47
N PRO A 5 -34.63 -13.15 -31.68
CA PRO A 5 -33.37 -13.58 -32.32
C PRO A 5 -32.12 -13.14 -31.52
N THR A 6 -32.22 -12.05 -30.77
CA THR A 6 -31.13 -11.49 -29.95
C THR A 6 -30.78 -12.33 -28.72
N LEU A 7 -31.76 -13.01 -28.11
CA LEU A 7 -31.52 -13.84 -26.93
C LEU A 7 -30.72 -15.11 -27.25
N SER A 8 -30.95 -15.70 -28.43
CA SER A 8 -30.23 -16.89 -28.89
C SER A 8 -28.77 -16.59 -29.22
N LEU A 9 -28.50 -15.44 -29.85
CA LEU A 9 -27.13 -14.98 -30.15
C LEU A 9 -26.33 -14.72 -28.87
N LEU A 10 -26.95 -14.07 -27.87
CA LEU A 10 -26.30 -13.82 -26.58
C LEU A 10 -25.96 -15.12 -25.84
N ARG A 11 -26.89 -16.08 -25.82
CA ARG A 11 -26.67 -17.40 -25.21
C ARG A 11 -25.54 -18.15 -25.90
N PHE A 12 -25.50 -18.13 -27.24
CA PHE A 12 -24.42 -18.77 -27.99
C PHE A 12 -23.07 -18.11 -27.70
N ALA A 13 -23.01 -16.77 -27.69
CA ALA A 13 -21.79 -16.03 -27.38
C ALA A 13 -21.28 -16.32 -25.96
N LEU A 14 -22.17 -16.37 -24.96
CA LEU A 14 -21.82 -16.74 -23.58
C LEU A 14 -21.31 -18.18 -23.49
N SER A 15 -22.00 -19.14 -24.11
CA SER A 15 -21.57 -20.54 -24.14
C SER A 15 -20.22 -20.71 -24.83
N ALA A 16 -20.00 -20.02 -25.95
CA ALA A 16 -18.72 -20.03 -26.66
C ALA A 16 -17.60 -19.42 -25.80
N LEU A 17 -17.86 -18.30 -25.11
CA LEU A 17 -16.90 -17.70 -24.19
C LEU A 17 -16.55 -18.65 -23.03
N PHE A 18 -17.57 -19.32 -22.47
CA PHE A 18 -17.37 -20.27 -21.37
C PHE A 18 -16.56 -21.51 -21.83
N ALA A 19 -16.86 -22.04 -23.02
CA ALA A 19 -16.10 -23.13 -23.62
C ALA A 19 -14.65 -22.72 -23.90
N LEU A 20 -14.41 -21.48 -24.37
CA LEU A 20 -13.08 -20.95 -24.59
C LEU A 20 -12.29 -20.82 -23.27
N GLN A 21 -12.94 -20.34 -22.19
CA GLN A 21 -12.33 -20.27 -20.86
C GLN A 21 -11.98 -21.66 -20.32
N LEU A 22 -12.88 -22.63 -20.48
CA LEU A 22 -12.62 -24.02 -20.08
C LEU A 22 -11.45 -24.62 -20.88
N LEU A 23 -11.41 -24.40 -22.18
CA LEU A 23 -10.32 -24.85 -23.05
C LEU A 23 -8.98 -24.19 -22.67
N ALA A 24 -9.00 -22.90 -22.32
CA ALA A 24 -7.82 -22.18 -21.84
C ALA A 24 -7.31 -22.76 -20.52
N LEU A 25 -8.21 -23.10 -19.58
CA LEU A 25 -7.85 -23.77 -18.32
C LEU A 25 -7.29 -25.18 -18.54
N LEU A 26 -7.88 -25.95 -19.46
CA LEU A 26 -7.41 -27.29 -19.82
C LEU A 26 -6.05 -27.28 -20.54
N ARG A 27 -5.74 -26.16 -21.22
CA ARG A 27 -4.43 -25.94 -21.85
C ARG A 27 -3.45 -25.15 -20.99
N ALA A 28 -3.85 -24.75 -19.79
CA ALA A 28 -2.95 -24.06 -18.89
C ALA A 28 -1.78 -25.01 -18.55
N PRO A 29 -0.52 -24.62 -18.81
CA PRO A 29 0.60 -25.44 -18.40
C PRO A 29 0.56 -25.62 -16.88
N ALA A 30 0.96 -26.79 -16.39
CA ALA A 30 1.09 -27.01 -14.95
C ALA A 30 1.89 -25.85 -14.35
N ALA A 31 1.35 -25.19 -13.33
CA ALA A 31 2.09 -24.15 -12.63
C ALA A 31 3.22 -24.85 -11.85
N TRP A 32 4.44 -24.83 -12.39
CA TRP A 32 5.61 -25.33 -11.69
C TRP A 32 5.94 -24.35 -10.57
N GLN A 33 5.41 -24.62 -9.37
CA GLN A 33 5.76 -23.92 -8.14
C GLN A 33 6.48 -24.92 -7.22
N PRO A 34 7.59 -24.52 -6.58
CA PRO A 34 8.24 -25.37 -5.61
C PRO A 34 7.29 -25.64 -4.44
N ALA A 35 7.15 -26.90 -4.04
CA ALA A 35 6.36 -27.27 -2.87
C ALA A 35 6.96 -26.69 -1.57
N ALA A 36 8.28 -26.50 -1.53
CA ALA A 36 9.01 -25.87 -0.44
C ALA A 36 10.31 -25.23 -0.94
N ILE A 37 10.73 -24.15 -0.29
CA ILE A 37 12.05 -23.53 -0.47
C ILE A 37 12.78 -23.66 0.86
N ALA A 38 13.85 -24.47 0.90
CA ALA A 38 14.68 -24.63 2.08
C ALA A 38 15.81 -23.60 2.07
N ILE A 39 15.92 -22.81 3.15
CA ILE A 39 16.96 -21.79 3.31
C ILE A 39 17.83 -22.20 4.50
N THR A 40 19.13 -22.30 4.28
CA THR A 40 20.10 -22.64 5.34
C THR A 40 21.09 -21.48 5.49
N LEU A 41 21.07 -20.82 6.65
CA LEU A 41 21.95 -19.70 6.99
C LEU A 41 22.63 -19.94 8.33
N ALA A 42 23.94 -19.71 8.38
CA ALA A 42 24.65 -19.58 9.64
C ALA A 42 24.22 -18.29 10.37
N PRO A 43 24.34 -18.22 11.70
CA PRO A 43 24.11 -16.98 12.44
C PRO A 43 24.96 -15.83 11.87
N GLY A 44 24.33 -14.68 11.65
CA GLY A 44 24.95 -13.50 11.04
C GLY A 44 24.90 -13.45 9.51
N GLN A 45 24.47 -14.53 8.82
CA GLN A 45 24.38 -14.54 7.36
C GLN A 45 23.05 -14.01 6.82
N SER A 46 23.11 -13.50 5.59
CA SER A 46 21.97 -13.07 4.79
C SER A 46 22.05 -13.62 3.37
N GLN A 47 20.89 -13.92 2.79
CA GLN A 47 20.75 -14.39 1.42
C GLN A 47 19.68 -13.57 0.69
N PRO A 48 20.02 -12.89 -0.41
CA PRO A 48 19.02 -12.32 -1.30
C PRO A 48 18.27 -13.45 -2.02
N LEU A 49 16.96 -13.28 -2.14
CA LEU A 49 16.06 -14.15 -2.88
C LEU A 49 15.27 -13.30 -3.86
N GLY A 50 15.21 -13.74 -5.12
CA GLY A 50 14.37 -13.09 -6.11
C GLY A 50 13.71 -14.10 -7.03
N ARG A 51 13.44 -13.68 -8.26
CA ARG A 51 12.64 -14.43 -9.24
C ARG A 51 13.09 -15.88 -9.41
N ARG A 52 14.40 -16.14 -9.43
CA ARG A 52 14.96 -17.48 -9.65
C ARG A 52 14.76 -18.38 -8.44
N GLU A 53 15.15 -17.91 -7.27
CA GLU A 53 15.14 -18.69 -6.02
C GLU A 53 13.70 -18.94 -5.55
N LEU A 54 12.82 -17.96 -5.78
CA LEU A 54 11.41 -18.02 -5.40
C LEU A 54 10.52 -18.69 -6.44
N ALA A 55 11.06 -18.98 -7.64
CA ALA A 55 10.29 -19.38 -8.82
C ALA A 55 9.06 -18.47 -9.08
N ALA A 56 9.17 -17.18 -8.75
CA ALA A 56 8.06 -16.23 -8.73
C ALA A 56 8.22 -15.22 -9.87
N VAL A 57 7.44 -15.38 -10.96
CA VAL A 57 7.56 -14.56 -12.19
C VAL A 57 7.41 -13.05 -11.92
N GLN A 58 6.57 -12.68 -10.96
CA GLN A 58 6.31 -11.28 -10.60
C GLN A 58 7.37 -10.67 -9.67
N ALA A 59 8.28 -11.48 -9.15
CA ALA A 59 9.40 -11.01 -8.33
C ALA A 59 10.46 -10.30 -9.19
N GLN A 60 11.17 -9.38 -8.55
CA GLN A 60 12.37 -8.76 -9.11
C GLN A 60 13.57 -9.72 -9.03
N ALA A 61 14.69 -9.33 -9.65
CA ALA A 61 15.92 -10.13 -9.65
C ALA A 61 16.42 -10.37 -8.22
N ASP A 62 16.40 -9.31 -7.40
CA ASP A 62 16.48 -9.36 -5.95
C ASP A 62 15.16 -8.78 -5.41
N HIS A 63 14.45 -9.55 -4.59
CA HIS A 63 13.13 -9.13 -4.10
C HIS A 63 13.04 -9.08 -2.59
N VAL A 64 13.64 -10.04 -1.89
CA VAL A 64 13.74 -10.01 -0.43
C VAL A 64 15.12 -10.48 -0.01
N THR A 65 15.61 -10.00 1.13
CA THR A 65 16.79 -10.57 1.77
C THR A 65 16.35 -11.28 3.04
N VAL A 66 16.59 -12.58 3.11
CA VAL A 66 16.39 -13.35 4.34
C VAL A 66 17.68 -13.36 5.13
N ARG A 67 17.62 -13.04 6.41
CA ARG A 67 18.79 -12.96 7.29
C ARG A 67 18.54 -13.74 8.57
N ARG A 68 19.58 -14.39 9.08
CA ARG A 68 19.61 -14.96 10.43
C ARG A 68 20.58 -14.15 11.26
N ASP A 69 20.14 -13.54 12.35
CA ASP A 69 21.01 -12.74 13.21
C ASP A 69 21.95 -13.61 14.07
N GLY A 70 22.82 -12.97 14.85
CA GLY A 70 23.76 -13.66 15.75
C GLY A 70 23.07 -14.42 16.89
N ALA A 71 21.84 -14.04 17.25
CA ALA A 71 21.01 -14.75 18.23
C ALA A 71 20.19 -15.90 17.61
N GLY A 72 20.24 -16.07 16.28
CA GLY A 72 19.52 -17.09 15.54
C GLY A 72 18.11 -16.68 15.08
N THR A 73 17.71 -15.42 15.30
CA THR A 73 16.42 -14.87 14.88
C THR A 73 16.40 -14.63 13.38
N TRP A 74 15.30 -15.01 12.74
CA TRP A 74 15.10 -14.84 11.30
C TRP A 74 14.41 -13.53 10.98
N TYR A 75 14.92 -12.85 9.96
CA TYR A 75 14.41 -11.59 9.46
C TYR A 75 14.22 -11.65 7.95
N VAL A 76 13.26 -10.86 7.47
CA VAL A 76 13.12 -10.51 6.06
C VAL A 76 13.30 -9.01 5.91
N ALA A 77 14.13 -8.61 4.97
CA ALA A 77 14.37 -7.23 4.61
C ALA A 77 14.01 -7.00 3.15
N MET A 78 13.56 -5.79 2.84
CA MET A 78 13.28 -5.35 1.49
C MET A 78 14.51 -4.61 0.93
N PRO A 79 15.08 -5.04 -0.22
CA PRO A 79 16.08 -4.26 -0.93
C PRO A 79 15.48 -2.96 -1.50
N ASP A 80 16.35 -1.99 -1.81
CA ASP A 80 15.92 -0.73 -2.39
C ASP A 80 15.25 -0.92 -3.77
N GLY A 81 14.23 -0.11 -4.06
CA GLY A 81 13.54 -0.16 -5.36
C GLY A 81 12.61 -1.36 -5.56
N VAL A 82 12.42 -2.18 -4.52
CA VAL A 82 11.58 -3.38 -4.60
C VAL A 82 10.12 -3.05 -4.28
N ARG A 83 9.19 -3.68 -5.01
CA ARG A 83 7.76 -3.65 -4.63
C ARG A 83 7.56 -4.36 -3.28
N PRO A 84 6.97 -3.69 -2.26
CA PRO A 84 6.91 -4.28 -0.95
C PRO A 84 6.11 -5.58 -0.87
N PRO A 85 6.69 -6.65 -0.31
CA PRO A 85 5.96 -7.89 -0.09
C PRO A 85 4.93 -7.72 1.04
N VAL A 86 3.96 -8.64 1.08
CA VAL A 86 2.94 -8.70 2.12
C VAL A 86 3.23 -9.89 3.04
N LEU A 87 3.34 -9.62 4.34
CA LEU A 87 3.53 -10.62 5.39
C LEU A 87 2.18 -10.93 6.02
N GLY A 88 1.69 -12.17 5.88
CA GLY A 88 0.51 -12.65 6.58
C GLY A 88 0.87 -13.24 7.93
N ARG A 89 0.21 -12.77 8.98
CA ARG A 89 0.32 -13.24 10.38
C ARG A 89 -1.05 -13.65 10.88
N ALA A 90 -1.11 -14.30 12.04
CA ALA A 90 -2.40 -14.63 12.67
C ALA A 90 -3.27 -13.39 12.96
N THR A 91 -2.63 -12.23 13.18
CA THR A 91 -3.29 -10.95 13.44
C THR A 91 -3.73 -10.19 12.19
N GLY A 92 -3.37 -10.67 10.99
CA GLY A 92 -3.68 -10.03 9.72
C GLY A 92 -2.49 -9.91 8.78
N GLU A 93 -2.70 -9.20 7.68
CA GLU A 93 -1.69 -8.98 6.64
C GLU A 93 -1.01 -7.63 6.83
N ASN A 94 0.32 -7.58 6.77
CA ASN A 94 1.11 -6.35 6.81
C ASN A 94 1.94 -6.20 5.53
N ARG A 95 1.73 -5.11 4.79
CA ARG A 95 2.58 -4.79 3.63
C ARG A 95 3.86 -4.15 4.17
N MET A 96 5.02 -4.67 3.81
CA MET A 96 6.29 -4.01 4.12
C MET A 96 6.30 -2.60 3.50
N GLY A 97 7.16 -1.69 3.97
CA GLY A 97 7.07 -0.30 3.53
C GLY A 97 5.85 0.46 4.09
N SER A 98 5.18 -0.09 5.10
CA SER A 98 4.12 0.60 5.82
C SER A 98 4.23 0.43 7.33
N VAL A 99 3.70 1.41 8.06
CA VAL A 99 3.66 1.45 9.52
C VAL A 99 2.35 2.07 9.98
N ALA A 100 1.84 1.64 11.13
CA ALA A 100 0.71 2.31 11.76
C ALA A 100 1.09 3.75 12.13
N ALA A 101 0.24 4.71 11.78
CA ALA A 101 0.47 6.12 12.09
C ALA A 101 0.27 6.42 13.59
N HIS A 102 -0.50 5.58 14.29
CA HIS A 102 -0.69 5.68 15.73
C HIS A 102 0.64 5.44 16.47
N GLY A 103 1.04 6.41 17.30
CA GLY A 103 2.28 6.36 18.07
C GLY A 103 3.50 6.97 17.36
N LEU A 104 3.38 7.37 16.10
CA LEU A 104 4.44 8.13 15.42
C LEU A 104 4.56 9.53 16.02
N ARG A 105 5.79 10.01 16.21
CA ARG A 105 6.06 11.41 16.58
C ARG A 105 6.25 12.28 15.35
N SER A 106 6.77 11.71 14.29
CA SER A 106 7.01 12.39 13.02
C SER A 106 7.11 11.41 11.87
N PHE A 107 6.86 11.91 10.67
CA PHE A 107 7.31 11.25 9.46
C PHE A 107 7.93 12.27 8.51
N GLN A 108 8.79 11.77 7.62
CA GLN A 108 9.51 12.58 6.65
C GLN A 108 9.24 12.03 5.26
N VAL A 109 9.04 12.93 4.30
CA VAL A 109 8.91 12.60 2.88
C VAL A 109 9.90 13.46 2.12
N GLY A 110 10.96 12.85 1.59
CA GLY A 110 12.10 13.60 1.05
C GLY A 110 12.74 14.48 2.12
N ALA A 111 12.90 15.77 1.86
CA ALA A 111 13.44 16.73 2.83
C ALA A 111 12.39 17.26 3.83
N VAL A 112 11.10 16.97 3.62
CA VAL A 112 10.02 17.57 4.41
C VAL A 112 9.71 16.72 5.63
N VAL A 113 9.91 17.29 6.83
CA VAL A 113 9.57 16.65 8.10
C VAL A 113 8.20 17.15 8.58
N LEU A 114 7.28 16.22 8.81
CA LEU A 114 5.95 16.46 9.34
C LEU A 114 5.89 15.95 10.78
N ARG A 115 5.74 16.89 11.73
CA ARG A 115 5.67 16.57 13.16
C ARG A 115 4.23 16.34 13.56
N LEU A 116 3.92 15.19 14.16
CA LEU A 116 2.59 14.92 14.65
C LEU A 116 2.39 15.66 15.98
N SER A 117 1.30 16.41 16.06
CA SER A 117 0.81 16.95 17.32
C SER A 117 -0.13 15.96 18.00
N GLU A 118 -0.93 15.24 17.21
CA GLU A 118 -1.88 14.23 17.69
C GLU A 118 -1.93 13.04 16.73
N ALA A 119 -1.98 11.83 17.27
CA ALA A 119 -2.17 10.61 16.51
C ALA A 119 -3.12 9.69 17.27
N HIS A 120 -4.36 9.55 16.82
CA HIS A 120 -5.33 8.63 17.37
C HIS A 120 -5.77 7.62 16.31
N GLY A 121 -6.45 6.54 16.70
CA GLY A 121 -6.72 5.41 15.80
C GLY A 121 -7.42 5.78 14.47
N GLN A 122 -8.19 6.87 14.44
CA GLN A 122 -8.95 7.29 13.26
C GLN A 122 -8.46 8.58 12.60
N GLY A 123 -7.48 9.27 13.18
CA GLY A 123 -7.07 10.59 12.70
C GLY A 123 -5.68 10.98 13.16
N ILE A 124 -5.03 11.83 12.39
CA ILE A 124 -3.76 12.45 12.75
C ILE A 124 -3.84 13.96 12.56
N ALA A 125 -3.15 14.69 13.41
CA ALA A 125 -2.88 16.10 13.24
C ALA A 125 -1.37 16.32 13.23
N PHE A 126 -0.90 17.15 12.31
CA PHE A 126 0.52 17.42 12.12
C PHE A 126 0.78 18.85 11.66
N LEU A 127 2.00 19.32 11.90
CA LEU A 127 2.48 20.62 11.46
C LEU A 127 3.32 20.47 10.19
N HIS A 128 3.07 21.36 9.24
CA HIS A 128 3.92 21.56 8.07
C HIS A 128 4.08 23.07 7.82
N GLY A 129 5.31 23.57 8.01
CA GLY A 129 5.56 25.00 8.11
C GLY A 129 4.79 25.61 9.30
N ALA A 130 4.10 26.73 9.04
CA ALA A 130 3.28 27.42 10.04
C ALA A 130 1.81 26.93 10.10
N ARG A 131 1.45 25.89 9.33
CA ARG A 131 0.05 25.45 9.17
C ARG A 131 -0.20 24.14 9.90
N ARG A 132 -1.36 24.05 10.56
CA ARG A 132 -1.85 22.80 11.15
C ARG A 132 -2.67 22.05 10.10
N TRP A 133 -2.43 20.76 10.02
CA TRP A 133 -3.15 19.85 9.14
C TRP A 133 -3.80 18.77 9.97
N ASP A 134 -5.07 18.48 9.69
CA ASP A 134 -5.83 17.44 10.36
C ASP A 134 -6.39 16.48 9.29
N TYR A 135 -6.18 15.19 9.47
CA TYR A 135 -6.66 14.16 8.56
C TYR A 135 -7.36 13.05 9.33
N ASP A 136 -8.62 12.77 9.00
CA ASP A 136 -9.50 11.83 9.72
C ASP A 136 -9.71 10.49 8.99
N GLY A 137 -8.80 10.15 8.06
CA GLY A 137 -8.94 8.98 7.19
C GLY A 137 -9.86 9.18 5.98
N ALA A 138 -10.51 10.34 5.88
CA ALA A 138 -11.47 10.63 4.82
C ALA A 138 -11.33 12.05 4.23
N THR A 139 -10.93 13.03 5.04
CA THR A 139 -10.85 14.45 4.69
C THR A 139 -9.59 15.07 5.26
N LEU A 140 -8.82 15.77 4.41
CA LEU A 140 -7.73 16.64 4.85
C LEU A 140 -8.26 18.05 5.13
N ARG A 141 -7.94 18.59 6.30
CA ARG A 141 -8.22 19.97 6.71
C ARG A 141 -6.92 20.74 6.92
N ARG A 142 -6.91 22.02 6.55
CA ARG A 142 -5.84 22.97 6.84
C ARG A 142 -6.40 24.04 7.76
N ASP A 143 -5.81 24.18 8.95
CA ASP A 143 -6.27 25.08 10.00
C ASP A 143 -7.79 24.93 10.24
N GLY A 144 -8.27 23.68 10.32
CA GLY A 144 -9.70 23.36 10.51
C GLY A 144 -10.57 23.39 9.25
N VAL A 145 -10.09 23.92 8.12
CA VAL A 145 -10.88 24.04 6.88
C VAL A 145 -10.59 22.88 5.92
N ALA A 146 -11.64 22.14 5.55
CA ALA A 146 -11.53 21.05 4.57
C ALA A 146 -11.02 21.56 3.21
N GLN A 147 -10.05 20.84 2.63
CA GLN A 147 -9.46 21.25 1.37
C GLN A 147 -10.47 21.18 0.21
N PRO A 148 -10.44 22.14 -0.73
CA PRO A 148 -11.29 22.11 -1.90
C PRO A 148 -10.92 20.93 -2.81
N PRO A 149 -11.85 20.38 -3.61
CA PRO A 149 -11.51 19.35 -4.59
C PRO A 149 -10.40 19.80 -5.53
N CYS A 150 -9.55 18.87 -5.97
CA CYS A 150 -8.51 19.17 -6.94
C CYS A 150 -9.06 19.66 -8.28
N PRO A 151 -8.32 20.52 -9.02
CA PRO A 151 -8.64 20.84 -10.40
C PRO A 151 -8.80 19.56 -11.23
N GLY A 152 -9.86 19.46 -12.02
CA GLY A 152 -10.15 18.27 -12.82
C GLY A 152 -10.62 17.04 -12.02
N ALA A 153 -10.92 17.17 -10.73
CA ALA A 153 -11.47 16.06 -9.96
C ALA A 153 -12.79 15.55 -10.56
N ALA A 154 -12.87 14.23 -10.77
CA ALA A 154 -14.08 13.56 -11.25
C ALA A 154 -15.29 13.91 -10.38
N LEU A 155 -16.49 13.96 -10.99
CA LEU A 155 -17.73 14.31 -10.29
C LEU A 155 -17.96 13.43 -9.05
N THR A 156 -17.70 12.13 -9.16
CA THR A 156 -17.79 11.17 -8.05
C THR A 156 -16.88 11.54 -6.88
N ALA A 157 -15.65 12.00 -7.16
CA ALA A 157 -14.71 12.43 -6.13
C ALA A 157 -15.17 13.74 -5.44
N ARG A 158 -15.88 14.61 -6.16
CA ARG A 158 -16.48 15.85 -5.61
C ARG A 158 -17.69 15.51 -4.72
N ILE A 159 -18.56 14.61 -5.17
CA ILE A 159 -19.71 14.12 -4.39
C ILE A 159 -19.21 13.44 -3.11
N ALA A 160 -18.23 12.54 -3.19
CA ALA A 160 -17.65 11.89 -2.01
C ALA A 160 -17.03 12.92 -1.03
N ALA A 161 -16.38 13.96 -1.54
CA ALA A 161 -15.84 15.04 -0.70
C ALA A 161 -16.94 15.89 -0.05
N ALA A 162 -18.09 16.07 -0.70
CA ALA A 162 -19.24 16.75 -0.10
C ALA A 162 -19.92 15.87 0.95
N TRP A 163 -20.09 14.58 0.67
CA TRP A 163 -20.59 13.59 1.63
C TRP A 163 -19.75 13.57 2.90
N ASN A 164 -18.43 13.39 2.79
CA ASN A 164 -17.52 13.33 3.94
C ASN A 164 -17.53 14.60 4.81
N ARG A 165 -17.96 15.74 4.26
CA ARG A 165 -18.13 16.99 5.02
C ARG A 165 -19.45 17.07 5.76
N ALA A 166 -20.50 16.41 5.25
CA ALA A 166 -21.85 16.49 5.80
C ALA A 166 -22.13 15.42 6.86
N VAL A 167 -21.42 14.28 6.82
CA VAL A 167 -21.70 13.13 7.69
C VAL A 167 -20.70 13.02 8.85
N PRO A 168 -21.09 12.40 9.98
CA PRO A 168 -20.17 12.09 11.08
C PRO A 168 -19.12 11.04 10.66
N GLY A 169 -17.98 11.03 11.35
CA GLY A 169 -16.79 10.23 11.01
C GLY A 169 -17.06 8.76 10.68
N ALA A 170 -17.96 8.10 11.41
CA ALA A 170 -18.32 6.69 11.21
C ALA A 170 -18.98 6.40 9.84
N LEU A 171 -19.58 7.41 9.19
CA LEU A 171 -20.28 7.30 7.90
C LEU A 171 -19.44 7.86 6.74
N THR A 172 -18.23 8.33 7.01
CA THR A 172 -17.34 8.87 5.99
C THR A 172 -16.82 7.78 5.06
N LEU A 173 -16.67 8.12 3.78
CA LEU A 173 -16.04 7.27 2.78
C LEU A 173 -14.52 7.39 2.94
N ALA A 174 -13.86 6.27 3.21
CA ALA A 174 -12.41 6.20 3.37
C ALA A 174 -11.70 6.69 2.10
N ARG A 175 -10.75 7.62 2.27
CA ARG A 175 -10.00 8.21 1.15
C ARG A 175 -8.58 8.53 1.59
N GLY A 176 -7.60 7.85 1.01
CA GLY A 176 -6.19 8.06 1.33
C GLY A 176 -5.73 9.51 1.13
N LEU A 177 -4.90 9.99 2.05
CA LEU A 177 -4.10 11.21 1.94
C LEU A 177 -2.82 10.88 1.18
N THR A 178 -2.57 11.58 0.08
CA THR A 178 -1.36 11.43 -0.73
C THR A 178 -0.42 12.62 -0.53
N PHE A 179 0.87 12.33 -0.42
CA PHE A 179 1.92 13.33 -0.25
C PHE A 179 2.73 13.49 -1.56
N GLY A 180 3.13 14.73 -1.84
CA GLY A 180 3.90 15.10 -3.03
C GLY A 180 3.08 15.79 -4.12
N GLY A 181 3.80 16.26 -5.15
CA GLY A 181 3.29 17.16 -6.18
C GLY A 181 3.21 18.60 -5.70
N ASN A 182 2.70 19.50 -6.54
CA ASN A 182 2.80 20.95 -6.31
C ASN A 182 1.50 21.58 -5.78
N LEU A 183 0.45 20.79 -5.50
CA LEU A 183 -0.88 21.30 -5.17
C LEU A 183 -1.41 20.71 -3.87
N HIS A 184 -1.96 21.59 -3.02
CA HIS A 184 -2.77 21.20 -1.88
C HIS A 184 -4.25 21.24 -2.27
N CYS A 185 -4.89 20.07 -2.36
CA CYS A 185 -6.31 19.96 -2.72
C CYS A 185 -6.85 18.59 -2.35
N GLY A 186 -8.14 18.50 -2.01
CA GLY A 186 -8.79 17.27 -1.56
C GLY A 186 -7.95 16.57 -0.49
N ASN A 187 -7.57 15.31 -0.74
CA ASN A 187 -6.65 14.56 0.13
C ASN A 187 -5.26 14.47 -0.50
N ARG A 188 -4.75 15.59 -1.02
CA ARG A 188 -3.40 15.73 -1.54
C ARG A 188 -2.72 16.87 -0.80
N LEU A 189 -1.56 16.57 -0.24
CA LEU A 189 -0.68 17.55 0.36
C LEU A 189 0.56 17.65 -0.54
N GLY A 190 0.62 18.74 -1.31
CA GLY A 190 1.77 19.05 -2.15
C GLY A 190 3.03 19.25 -1.31
N LEU A 191 4.15 18.74 -1.79
CA LEU A 191 5.47 18.87 -1.18
C LEU A 191 6.44 19.23 -2.30
N GLU A 192 7.21 20.30 -2.11
CA GLU A 192 8.21 20.75 -3.08
C GLU A 192 9.25 19.65 -3.33
N ASP A 193 9.66 19.49 -4.59
CA ASP A 193 10.64 18.49 -5.05
C ASP A 193 10.31 17.03 -4.73
N VAL A 194 9.05 16.73 -4.42
CA VAL A 194 8.57 15.36 -4.17
C VAL A 194 7.51 15.01 -5.20
N ALA A 195 7.67 13.87 -5.89
CA ALA A 195 6.69 13.38 -6.85
C ALA A 195 5.34 13.06 -6.19
N ALA A 196 4.24 13.29 -6.89
CA ALA A 196 2.92 13.00 -6.36
C ALA A 196 2.74 11.51 -6.06
N GLY A 197 2.24 11.19 -4.86
CA GLY A 197 1.99 9.81 -4.44
C GLY A 197 3.20 9.10 -3.84
N THR A 198 4.31 9.80 -3.59
CA THR A 198 5.53 9.26 -2.96
C THR A 198 5.23 8.58 -1.61
N ALA A 199 4.33 9.16 -0.83
CA ALA A 199 3.82 8.55 0.40
C ALA A 199 2.30 8.66 0.47
N GLN A 200 1.68 7.75 1.22
CA GLN A 200 0.24 7.76 1.45
C GLN A 200 -0.09 7.48 2.91
N LEU A 201 -1.07 8.19 3.45
CA LEU A 201 -1.78 7.80 4.66
C LEU A 201 -3.15 7.24 4.27
N ALA A 202 -3.49 6.03 4.69
CA ALA A 202 -4.79 5.44 4.38
C ALA A 202 -5.34 4.64 5.56
N ARG A 203 -6.67 4.50 5.61
CA ARG A 203 -7.32 3.62 6.59
C ARG A 203 -7.17 2.17 6.14
N LYS A 204 -6.65 1.33 7.02
CA LYS A 204 -6.57 -0.12 6.87
C LYS A 204 -6.88 -0.76 8.22
N ASP A 205 -7.82 -1.70 8.22
CA ASP A 205 -8.26 -2.43 9.41
C ASP A 205 -8.65 -1.51 10.58
N GLY A 206 -9.32 -0.38 10.27
CA GLY A 206 -9.78 0.60 11.25
C GLY A 206 -8.71 1.57 11.77
N ALA A 207 -7.44 1.40 11.37
CA ALA A 207 -6.33 2.28 11.76
C ALA A 207 -5.77 3.06 10.56
N LEU A 208 -5.08 4.18 10.82
CA LEU A 208 -4.31 4.88 9.79
C LEU A 208 -2.93 4.27 9.65
N TRP A 209 -2.54 4.03 8.40
CA TRP A 209 -1.24 3.50 8.03
C TRP A 209 -0.53 4.47 7.09
N LEU A 210 0.72 4.78 7.41
CA LEU A 210 1.64 5.47 6.52
C LEU A 210 2.35 4.43 5.66
N SER A 211 2.38 4.63 4.35
CA SER A 211 3.10 3.79 3.40
C SER A 211 3.95 4.62 2.45
N ALA A 212 5.07 4.05 2.03
CA ALA A 212 5.90 4.56 0.95
C ALA A 212 5.49 3.93 -0.39
N ALA A 213 5.53 4.72 -1.47
CA ALA A 213 5.39 4.16 -2.81
C ALA A 213 6.59 3.27 -3.15
N PRO A 214 6.37 2.14 -3.85
CA PRO A 214 7.43 1.19 -4.19
C PRO A 214 8.55 1.82 -5.03
N ASP A 215 8.19 2.79 -5.87
CA ASP A 215 9.02 3.48 -6.87
C ASP A 215 9.31 4.94 -6.51
N ALA A 216 9.05 5.35 -5.26
CA ALA A 216 9.40 6.68 -4.77
C ALA A 216 10.87 7.00 -5.03
N ALA A 217 11.17 8.17 -5.60
CA ALA A 217 12.54 8.61 -5.83
C ALA A 217 13.21 9.15 -4.54
N VAL A 218 12.42 9.44 -3.51
CA VAL A 218 12.88 9.99 -2.23
C VAL A 218 12.49 9.07 -1.08
N ALA A 219 13.23 9.14 0.03
CA ALA A 219 12.98 8.34 1.22
C ALA A 219 11.68 8.78 1.92
N VAL A 220 11.02 7.81 2.56
CA VAL A 220 9.87 8.05 3.45
C VAL A 220 10.23 7.48 4.80
N LEU A 221 10.48 8.35 5.77
CA LEU A 221 10.91 7.94 7.11
C LEU A 221 9.74 8.04 8.09
N ALA A 222 9.64 7.08 9.01
CA ALA A 222 8.78 7.14 10.17
C ALA A 222 9.66 7.15 11.43
N ASP A 223 9.60 8.22 12.22
CA ASP A 223 10.49 8.45 13.36
C ASP A 223 11.99 8.22 13.06
N GLY A 224 12.41 8.60 11.84
CA GLY A 224 13.78 8.47 11.35
C GLY A 224 14.12 7.13 10.69
N ALA A 225 13.24 6.12 10.78
CA ALA A 225 13.43 4.84 10.12
C ALA A 225 12.85 4.85 8.70
N ASP A 226 13.65 4.51 7.68
CA ASP A 226 13.17 4.43 6.31
C ASP A 226 12.21 3.24 6.15
N LEU A 227 10.98 3.53 5.72
CA LEU A 227 9.99 2.50 5.46
C LEU A 227 10.44 1.56 4.34
N ARG A 228 11.22 2.04 3.37
CA ARG A 228 11.68 1.22 2.23
C ARG A 228 12.86 0.31 2.58
N ALA A 229 13.65 0.67 3.60
CA ALA A 229 14.70 -0.19 4.15
C ALA A 229 14.20 -1.06 5.33
N SER A 230 12.89 -1.34 5.38
CA SER A 230 12.26 -2.10 6.48
C SER A 230 12.81 -3.53 6.55
N SER A 231 13.24 -3.90 7.76
CA SER A 231 13.54 -5.29 8.16
C SER A 231 12.53 -5.72 9.21
N GLN A 232 11.86 -6.86 9.01
CA GLN A 232 10.89 -7.40 9.94
C GLN A 232 11.26 -8.81 10.39
N PRO A 233 11.00 -9.17 11.66
CA PRO A 233 11.17 -10.54 12.13
C PRO A 233 10.19 -11.47 11.43
N LEU A 234 10.66 -12.66 11.06
CA LEU A 234 9.85 -13.73 10.47
C LEU A 234 9.10 -14.56 11.53
N ALA A 235 9.37 -14.35 12.83
CA ALA A 235 8.56 -14.91 13.90
C ALA A 235 7.07 -14.62 13.65
N ASP A 236 6.21 -15.63 13.77
CA ASP A 236 4.75 -15.57 13.55
C ASP A 236 4.28 -15.24 12.12
N VAL A 237 5.18 -15.14 11.14
CA VAL A 237 4.80 -15.01 9.71
C VAL A 237 4.36 -16.38 9.20
N ARG A 238 3.13 -16.45 8.67
CA ARG A 238 2.53 -17.66 8.09
C ARG A 238 2.52 -17.63 6.56
N SER A 239 2.54 -16.45 5.96
CA SER A 239 2.60 -16.29 4.51
C SER A 239 3.43 -15.07 4.11
N LEU A 240 4.05 -15.17 2.94
CA LEU A 240 4.80 -14.10 2.28
C LEU A 240 4.30 -14.01 0.84
N ALA A 241 3.57 -12.96 0.50
CA ALA A 241 3.12 -12.70 -0.86
C ALA A 241 4.04 -11.70 -1.55
N ILE A 242 4.47 -12.04 -2.76
CA ILE A 242 5.46 -11.33 -3.56
C ILE A 242 4.83 -10.90 -4.88
N GLY A 243 4.96 -9.62 -5.23
CA GLY A 243 4.39 -9.08 -6.47
C GLY A 243 2.90 -8.71 -6.41
N ALA A 244 2.35 -8.46 -5.21
CA ALA A 244 0.97 -8.04 -4.95
C ALA A 244 0.79 -6.53 -4.72
#